data_AF-A0A1K1ZPK1-F1
#
_entry.id   AF-A0A1K1ZPK1-F1
#
_cell.length_a   1.000
_cell.length_b   1.000
_cell.length_c   1.000
_cell.angle_alpha   90.00
_cell.angle_beta   90.00
_cell.angle_gamma   90.00
#
_symmetry.space_group_name_H-M   'P 1'
#
loop_
_entity.id
_entity.type
_entity.pdbx_description
1 polymer ?
#
loop_
_entity_poly.entity_id
_entity_poly.type
_entity_poly.pdbx_seq_one_letter_code
_entity_poly.pdbx_strand_id
1 'polypeptide(L)'
;MSVLGLPNVQSMDKEGRVKLFASLIMSERNSKGWDIRKLLHYVLYEGASSTIWERLYHAGRDPNYTIPRYGLNSIAEVVGWARPEVVPPRNGRTSKALRALGFDVKVY
;
A
#
# COMPACT_ATOMS: atom_id res chain seq x y z
N MET A 1 -13.24 -7.64 13.02
CA MET A 1 -14.04 -6.51 12.52
C MET A 1 -13.12 -5.30 12.38
N SER A 2 -12.94 -4.76 11.17
CA SER A 2 -12.17 -3.54 10.95
C SER A 2 -13.00 -2.34 11.43
N VAL A 3 -12.81 -1.96 12.70
CA VAL A 3 -13.49 -0.79 13.28
C VAL A 3 -12.91 0.46 12.62
N LEU A 4 -13.70 1.14 11.77
CA LEU A 4 -13.38 2.44 11.15
C LEU A 4 -13.55 3.60 12.15
N GLY A 5 -13.27 3.37 13.43
CA GLY A 5 -13.45 4.35 14.51
C GLY A 5 -14.90 4.61 14.95
N LEU A 6 -15.91 3.93 14.37
CA LEU A 6 -17.32 4.10 14.72
C LEU A 6 -17.94 2.79 15.24
N PRO A 7 -17.99 2.57 16.57
CA PRO A 7 -18.51 1.33 17.15
C PRO A 7 -20.02 1.16 17.00
N ASN A 8 -20.77 2.24 16.77
CA ASN A 8 -22.25 2.25 16.78
C ASN A 8 -22.89 2.23 15.38
N VAL A 9 -22.10 2.15 14.30
CA VAL A 9 -22.62 2.16 12.93
C VAL A 9 -22.71 0.73 12.40
N GLN A 10 -23.93 0.22 12.18
CA GLN A 10 -24.17 -1.14 11.67
C GLN A 10 -23.91 -1.28 10.17
N SER A 11 -24.18 -0.24 9.37
CA SER A 11 -23.96 -0.26 7.92
C SER A 11 -23.60 1.11 7.39
N MET A 12 -22.87 1.14 6.28
CA MET A 12 -22.41 2.36 5.63
C MET A 12 -22.22 2.10 4.14
N ASP A 13 -22.53 3.09 3.33
CA ASP A 13 -22.26 3.05 1.91
C ASP A 13 -20.75 3.05 1.62
N LYS A 14 -20.38 2.84 0.36
CA LYS A 14 -18.98 2.78 -0.05
C LYS A 14 -18.29 4.12 0.15
N GLU A 15 -18.96 5.22 -0.16
CA GLU A 15 -18.37 6.56 -0.11
C GLU A 15 -18.07 7.00 1.33
N GLY A 16 -19.00 6.78 2.26
CA GLY A 16 -18.79 7.02 3.69
C GLY A 16 -17.62 6.21 4.23
N ARG A 17 -17.50 4.94 3.84
CA ARG A 17 -16.37 4.09 4.26
C ARG A 17 -15.03 4.63 3.77
N VAL A 18 -14.97 5.12 2.53
CA VAL A 18 -13.76 5.72 1.97
C VAL A 18 -13.38 6.98 2.74
N LYS A 19 -14.33 7.88 3.02
CA LYS A 19 -14.04 9.13 3.76
C LYS A 19 -13.49 8.85 5.17
N LEU A 20 -14.08 7.90 5.89
CA LEU A 20 -13.59 7.51 7.22
C LEU A 20 -12.24 6.83 7.17
N PHE A 21 -12.05 5.89 6.24
CA PHE A 21 -10.78 5.19 6.09
C PHE A 21 -9.65 6.17 5.70
N ALA A 22 -9.94 7.11 4.80
CA ALA A 22 -8.99 8.15 4.41
C ALA A 22 -8.63 9.06 5.60
N SER A 23 -9.62 9.46 6.41
CA SER A 23 -9.36 10.27 7.60
C SER A 23 -8.51 9.50 8.63
N LEU A 24 -8.81 8.22 8.84
CA LEU A 24 -8.07 7.34 9.73
C LEU A 24 -6.62 7.16 9.27
N ILE A 25 -6.40 6.74 8.01
CA ILE A 25 -5.05 6.46 7.51
C ILE A 25 -4.17 7.72 7.47
N MET A 26 -4.77 8.90 7.27
CA MET A 26 -4.07 10.19 7.28
C MET A 26 -3.67 10.65 8.68
N SER A 27 -4.33 10.18 9.74
CA SER A 27 -3.97 10.49 11.13
C SER A 27 -2.93 9.53 11.71
N GLU A 28 -2.82 8.32 11.17
CA GLU A 28 -1.83 7.32 11.59
C GLU A 28 -0.40 7.80 11.37
N ARG A 29 0.52 7.35 12.23
CA ARG A 29 1.95 7.61 12.15
C ARG A 29 2.72 6.33 12.43
N ASN A 30 3.86 6.14 11.76
CA ASN A 30 4.81 5.09 12.13
C ASN A 30 5.71 5.52 13.29
N SER A 31 6.61 4.63 13.74
CA SER A 31 7.53 4.91 14.86
C SER A 31 8.44 6.14 14.65
N LYS A 32 8.66 6.55 13.40
CA LYS A 32 9.48 7.70 13.01
C LYS A 32 8.67 9.01 12.98
N GLY A 33 7.38 8.96 13.33
CA GLY A 33 6.47 10.09 13.24
C GLY A 33 6.03 10.42 11.82
N TRP A 34 6.24 9.53 10.84
CA TRP A 34 5.87 9.78 9.45
C TRP A 34 4.41 9.42 9.22
N ASP A 35 3.72 10.28 8.48
CA ASP A 35 2.41 9.98 7.93
C ASP A 35 2.51 9.27 6.57
N ILE A 36 1.37 8.91 6.00
CA ILE A 36 1.30 8.24 4.71
C ILE A 36 1.95 9.05 3.58
N ARG A 37 1.92 10.38 3.63
CA ARG A 37 2.51 11.24 2.59
C ARG A 37 4.02 11.14 2.63
N LYS A 38 4.62 11.23 3.83
CA LYS A 38 6.07 11.07 4.01
C LYS A 38 6.52 9.64 3.70
N LEU A 39 5.75 8.62 4.10
CA LEU A 39 6.04 7.24 3.75
C LEU A 39 6.04 7.02 2.24
N LEU A 40 5.02 7.52 1.53
CA LEU A 40 4.95 7.42 0.07
C LEU A 40 6.06 8.21 -0.61
N HIS A 41 6.40 9.41 -0.13
CA HIS A 41 7.54 10.17 -0.65
C HIS A 41 8.84 9.38 -0.53
N TYR A 42 9.09 8.79 0.64
CA TYR A 42 10.25 7.93 0.87
C TYR A 42 10.30 6.78 -0.14
N VAL A 43 9.21 6.03 -0.30
CA VAL A 43 9.17 4.89 -1.22
C VAL A 43 9.39 5.34 -2.68
N LEU A 44 8.67 6.38 -3.11
CA LEU A 44 8.61 6.78 -4.52
C LEU A 44 9.86 7.54 -4.99
N TYR A 45 10.46 8.35 -4.13
CA TYR A 45 11.39 9.40 -4.58
C TYR A 45 12.73 9.46 -3.85
N GLU A 46 12.87 8.86 -2.65
CA GLU A 46 14.15 8.92 -1.94
C GLU A 46 15.10 7.83 -2.42
N GLY A 47 16.38 8.15 -2.61
CA GLY A 47 17.38 7.19 -3.08
C GLY A 47 17.27 6.85 -4.56
N ALA A 48 18.10 5.90 -5.01
CA ALA A 48 18.15 5.50 -6.41
C ALA A 48 16.92 4.67 -6.82
N SER A 49 16.49 4.77 -8.09
CA SER A 49 15.38 3.96 -8.63
C SER A 49 15.62 2.45 -8.45
N SER A 50 16.86 1.98 -8.55
CA SER A 50 17.24 0.57 -8.34
C SER A 50 16.94 0.04 -6.93
N THR A 51 16.85 0.93 -5.93
CA THR A 51 16.62 0.56 -4.52
C THR A 51 15.15 0.66 -4.10
N ILE A 52 14.23 0.87 -5.05
CA ILE A 52 12.80 1.02 -4.75
C ILE A 52 12.21 -0.20 -4.03
N TRP A 53 12.71 -1.40 -4.35
CA TRP A 53 12.29 -2.66 -3.73
C TRP A 53 12.61 -2.74 -2.24
N GLU A 54 13.76 -2.19 -1.82
CA GLU A 54 14.15 -2.13 -0.41
C GLU A 54 13.22 -1.20 0.36
N ARG A 55 12.92 -0.03 -0.21
CA ARG A 55 12.01 0.93 0.43
C ARG A 55 10.58 0.41 0.49
N LEU A 56 10.15 -0.31 -0.54
CA LEU A 56 8.87 -1.01 -0.56
C LEU A 56 8.81 -2.08 0.54
N TYR A 57 9.89 -2.86 0.71
CA TYR A 57 10.01 -3.83 1.78
C TYR A 57 9.95 -3.16 3.15
N HIS A 58 10.70 -2.06 3.37
CA HIS A 58 10.63 -1.31 4.62
C HIS A 58 9.20 -0.86 4.92
N ALA A 59 8.56 -0.15 3.98
CA ALA A 59 7.21 0.38 4.16
C ALA A 59 6.15 -0.71 4.44
N GLY A 60 6.35 -1.92 3.93
CA GLY A 60 5.41 -3.02 4.11
C GLY A 60 5.72 -4.02 5.23
N ARG A 61 6.96 -4.07 5.73
CA ARG A 61 7.42 -5.14 6.64
C ARG A 61 8.25 -4.65 7.82
N ASP A 62 8.97 -3.54 7.71
CA ASP A 62 9.78 -3.01 8.81
C ASP A 62 8.89 -2.24 9.79
N PRO A 63 8.80 -2.68 11.06
CA PRO A 63 7.97 -2.02 12.09
C PRO A 63 8.27 -0.53 12.25
N ASN A 64 9.50 -0.10 11.91
CA ASN A 64 9.88 1.30 12.01
C ASN A 64 9.17 2.17 10.96
N TYR A 65 8.86 1.59 9.80
CA TYR A 65 8.32 2.29 8.63
C TYR A 65 6.83 2.04 8.41
N THR A 66 6.32 0.87 8.80
CA THR A 66 4.95 0.45 8.56
C THR A 66 3.92 1.41 9.15
N ILE A 67 2.86 1.70 8.40
CA ILE A 67 1.67 2.43 8.87
C ILE A 67 0.53 1.41 9.05
N PRO A 68 -0.17 1.39 10.21
CA PRO A 68 -1.29 0.49 10.43
C PRO A 68 -2.32 0.55 9.30
N ARG A 69 -2.82 -0.62 8.89
CA ARG A 69 -3.84 -0.78 7.82
C ARG A 69 -3.38 -0.35 6.41
N TYR A 70 -2.12 0.05 6.23
CA TYR A 70 -1.52 0.31 4.92
C TYR A 70 -0.48 -0.74 4.57
N GLY A 71 -0.93 -1.86 4.02
CA GLY A 71 -0.08 -3.02 3.77
C GLY A 71 0.73 -2.95 2.47
N LEU A 72 1.74 -3.83 2.38
CA LEU A 72 2.65 -3.98 1.25
C LEU A 72 1.96 -4.00 -0.11
N ASN A 73 0.87 -4.77 -0.26
CA ASN A 73 0.16 -4.88 -1.54
C ASN A 73 -0.44 -3.54 -1.98
N SER A 74 -1.05 -2.79 -1.05
CA SER A 74 -1.61 -1.47 -1.34
C SER A 74 -0.52 -0.47 -1.74
N ILE A 75 0.63 -0.51 -1.06
CA ILE A 75 1.78 0.33 -1.39
C ILE A 75 2.35 -0.05 -2.76
N ALA A 76 2.49 -1.35 -3.05
CA ALA A 76 3.02 -1.85 -4.32
C ALA A 76 2.13 -1.50 -5.51
N GLU A 77 0.80 -1.54 -5.35
CA GLU A 77 -0.09 -1.06 -6.40
C GLU A 77 0.13 0.43 -6.67
N VAL A 78 0.21 1.28 -5.64
CA VAL A 78 0.48 2.72 -5.80
C VAL A 78 1.81 2.97 -6.48
N VAL A 79 2.87 2.28 -6.04
CA VAL A 79 4.21 2.40 -6.64
C VAL A 79 4.20 1.99 -8.10
N GLY A 80 3.56 0.88 -8.44
CA GLY A 80 3.47 0.41 -9.82
C GLY A 80 2.78 1.41 -10.75
N TRP A 81 1.71 2.06 -10.27
CA TRP A 81 1.02 3.10 -11.03
C TRP A 81 1.79 4.43 -11.09
N ALA A 82 2.51 4.79 -10.03
CA ALA A 82 3.22 6.06 -9.93
C ALA A 82 4.61 6.04 -10.61
N ARG A 83 5.28 4.89 -10.65
CA ARG A 83 6.62 4.69 -11.22
C ARG A 83 6.66 3.49 -12.19
N PRO A 84 5.78 3.42 -13.21
CA PRO A 84 5.66 2.26 -14.10
C PRO A 84 6.95 1.95 -14.89
N GLU A 85 7.80 2.95 -15.10
CA GLU A 85 9.09 2.83 -15.78
C GLU A 85 10.15 2.11 -14.94
N VAL A 86 9.98 2.06 -13.60
CA VAL A 86 10.88 1.35 -12.69
C VAL A 86 10.26 0.03 -12.26
N VAL A 87 8.97 0.03 -11.96
CA VAL A 87 8.23 -1.10 -11.43
C VAL A 87 6.88 -1.17 -12.12
N PRO A 88 6.64 -2.18 -12.98
CA PRO A 88 5.36 -2.28 -13.67
C PRO A 88 4.21 -2.54 -12.69
N PRO A 89 3.01 -1.97 -12.90
CA PRO A 89 1.84 -2.26 -12.09
C PRO A 89 1.54 -3.76 -12.04
N ARG A 90 1.60 -4.35 -10.84
CA ARG A 90 1.28 -5.76 -10.63
C ARG A 90 0.39 -5.93 -9.42
N ASN A 91 -0.76 -6.57 -9.63
CA ASN A 91 -1.64 -7.03 -8.56
C ASN A 91 -2.01 -8.50 -8.73
N GLY A 92 -2.85 -9.02 -7.82
CA GLY A 92 -3.29 -10.41 -7.86
C GLY A 92 -4.03 -10.78 -9.14
N ARG A 93 -4.79 -9.86 -9.75
CA ARG A 93 -5.50 -10.09 -11.02
C ARG A 93 -4.50 -10.21 -12.18
N THR A 94 -3.54 -9.29 -12.26
CA THR A 94 -2.46 -9.35 -13.27
C THR A 94 -1.66 -10.63 -13.15
N SER A 95 -1.28 -11.01 -11.93
CA SER A 95 -0.49 -12.23 -11.69
C SER A 95 -1.22 -13.50 -12.10
N LYS A 96 -2.53 -13.59 -11.79
CA LYS A 96 -3.37 -14.72 -12.20
C LYS A 96 -3.54 -14.80 -13.71
N ALA A 97 -3.74 -13.68 -14.39
CA ALA A 97 -3.85 -13.63 -15.83
C ALA A 97 -2.56 -14.11 -16.52
N LEU A 98 -1.39 -13.63 -16.07
CA LEU A 98 -0.10 -14.07 -16.60
C LEU A 98 0.12 -15.58 -16.36
N ARG A 99 -0.21 -16.08 -15.16
CA ARG A 99 -0.10 -17.53 -14.89
C ARG A 99 -1.02 -18.35 -15.81
N ALA A 100 -2.24 -17.88 -16.06
CA ALA A 100 -3.18 -18.55 -16.97
C ALA A 100 -2.69 -18.57 -18.43
N LEU A 101 -1.88 -17.58 -18.83
CA LEU A 101 -1.25 -17.52 -20.16
C LEU A 101 0.03 -18.38 -20.27
N GLY A 102 0.39 -19.15 -19.25
CA GLY A 102 1.54 -20.06 -19.26
C GLY A 102 2.86 -19.45 -18.78
N PHE A 103 2.86 -18.21 -18.29
CA PHE A 103 4.06 -17.62 -17.71
C PHE A 103 4.37 -18.21 -16.32
N ASP A 104 5.67 -18.33 -16.00
CA ASP A 104 6.10 -18.80 -14.67
C ASP A 104 5.98 -17.70 -13.60
N VAL A 105 4.74 -17.45 -13.19
CA VAL A 105 4.40 -16.44 -12.18
C VAL A 105 3.97 -17.13 -10.89
N LYS A 106 4.75 -16.93 -9.82
CA LYS A 106 4.30 -17.30 -8.46
C LYS A 106 3.17 -16.39 -8.01
N VAL A 107 2.02 -16.98 -7.68
CA VAL A 107 0.86 -16.31 -7.09
C VAL A 107 0.84 -16.67 -5.60
N TYR A 108 0.85 -15.65 -4.74
CA TYR A 108 0.81 -15.78 -3.29
C TYR A 108 -0.53 -15.30 -2.75
#